data_AF-Q6LVN1-F1
#
_entry.id   AF-Q6LVN1-F1
#
_cell.length_a   1.000
_cell.length_b   1.000
_cell.length_c   1.000
_cell.angle_alpha   90.00
_cell.angle_beta   90.00
_cell.angle_gamma   90.00
#
_symmetry.space_group_name_H-M   'P 1'
#
loop_
_entity.id
_entity.type
_entity.pdbx_description
1 polymer ?
#
loop_
_entity_poly.entity_id
_entity_poly.type
_entity_poly.pdbx_seq_one_letter_code
_entity_poly.pdbx_strand_id
1 'polypeptide(L)'
;MRLSRRGWNNVIIVAVVIFIAMIQLPDLIKARLASSDGGSPAEVASPILHSLLPAKATISQLVLPHHQIMKKEGIWVSEPSINTEPQVWVDHWQSIAGTPVNDDMMVKLKSQLTSPRTVEIWLQSAEEPIRVTVYQQPQFWLLKSWQGSWIAISVEEAYLFPL
;
A
#
# COMPACT_ATOMS: atom_id res chain seq x y z
N MET A 1 52.53 -26.29 5.15
CA MET A 1 52.38 -24.95 5.75
C MET A 1 51.50 -25.07 7.00
N ARG A 2 52.06 -24.90 8.20
CA ARG A 2 51.29 -24.94 9.46
C ARG A 2 50.54 -23.61 9.59
N LEU A 3 49.22 -23.60 9.40
CA LEU A 3 48.42 -22.41 9.69
C LEU A 3 48.58 -22.08 11.18
N SER A 4 49.08 -20.87 11.46
CA SER A 4 49.15 -20.31 12.81
C SER A 4 47.76 -20.30 13.45
N ARG A 5 47.68 -20.50 14.78
CA ARG A 5 46.42 -20.56 15.55
C ARG A 5 45.46 -19.40 15.26
N ARG A 6 45.98 -18.25 14.84
CA ARG A 6 45.20 -17.07 14.44
C ARG A 6 44.43 -17.24 13.12
N GLY A 7 44.97 -18.00 12.15
CA GLY A 7 44.29 -18.29 10.88
C GLY A 7 43.11 -19.25 11.05
N TRP A 8 43.21 -20.21 11.98
CA TRP A 8 42.13 -21.13 12.31
C TRP A 8 40.92 -20.43 12.92
N ASN A 9 41.13 -19.40 13.75
CA ASN A 9 40.01 -18.65 14.32
C ASN A 9 39.21 -17.91 13.23
N ASN A 10 39.91 -17.37 12.23
CA ASN A 10 39.25 -16.69 11.11
C ASN A 10 38.49 -17.68 10.21
N VAL A 11 39.03 -18.88 10.00
CA VAL A 11 38.34 -19.96 9.28
C VAL A 11 37.09 -20.43 10.04
N ILE A 12 37.17 -20.54 11.36
CA ILE A 12 36.01 -20.89 12.19
C ILE A 12 34.95 -19.79 12.13
N ILE A 13 35.33 -18.51 12.22
CA ILE A 13 34.39 -17.39 12.10
C ILE A 13 33.73 -17.39 10.72
N VAL A 14 34.48 -17.56 9.63
CA VAL A 14 33.93 -17.61 8.26
C VAL A 14 33.00 -18.82 8.09
N ALA A 15 33.36 -19.98 8.63
CA ALA A 15 32.50 -21.17 8.59
C ALA A 15 31.21 -20.97 9.38
N VAL A 16 31.26 -20.32 10.54
CA VAL A 16 30.08 -19.99 11.35
C VAL A 16 29.19 -18.97 10.65
N VAL A 17 29.77 -17.93 10.03
CA VAL A 17 28.99 -16.93 9.27
C VAL A 17 28.33 -17.57 8.05
N ILE A 18 29.02 -18.43 7.30
CA ILE A 18 28.44 -19.16 6.18
C ILE A 18 27.34 -20.11 6.66
N PHE A 19 27.53 -20.80 7.79
CA PHE A 19 26.54 -21.70 8.37
C PHE A 19 25.28 -20.96 8.86
N ILE A 20 25.44 -19.82 9.54
CA ILE A 20 24.33 -18.93 9.92
C ILE A 20 23.61 -18.42 8.66
N ALA A 21 24.35 -18.00 7.64
CA ALA A 21 23.78 -17.56 6.37
C ALA A 21 23.00 -18.68 5.68
N MET A 22 23.50 -19.93 5.71
CA MET A 22 22.83 -21.09 5.11
C MET A 22 21.57 -21.50 5.86
N ILE A 23 21.54 -21.33 7.19
CA ILE A 23 20.35 -21.56 8.02
C ILE A 23 19.28 -20.49 7.76
N GLN A 24 19.66 -19.22 7.57
CA GLN A 24 18.71 -18.12 7.35
C GLN A 24 18.31 -17.91 5.88
N LEU A 25 19.07 -18.42 4.91
CA LEU A 25 18.75 -18.32 3.48
C LEU A 25 17.39 -18.92 3.09
N PRO A 26 16.97 -20.11 3.57
CA PRO A 26 15.67 -20.66 3.22
C PRO A 26 14.52 -19.80 3.75
N ASP A 27 14.68 -19.10 4.88
CA ASP A 27 13.64 -18.21 5.42
C ASP A 27 13.49 -16.93 4.59
N LEU A 28 14.58 -16.37 4.04
CA LEU A 28 14.49 -15.22 3.14
C LEU A 28 13.92 -15.57 1.76
N ILE A 29 14.25 -16.76 1.25
CA ILE A 29 13.67 -17.28 0.00
C ILE A 29 12.20 -17.64 0.21
N LYS A 30 11.84 -18.27 1.34
CA LYS A 30 10.45 -18.52 1.73
C LYS A 30 9.68 -17.23 1.96
N ALA A 31 10.24 -16.19 2.55
CA ALA A 31 9.54 -14.91 2.70
C ALA A 31 9.19 -14.28 1.33
N ARG A 32 10.08 -14.41 0.34
CA ARG A 32 9.84 -13.96 -1.04
C ARG A 32 8.85 -14.83 -1.81
N LEU A 33 8.79 -16.14 -1.56
CA LEU A 33 7.87 -17.08 -2.20
C LEU A 33 6.52 -17.25 -1.47
N ALA A 34 6.48 -17.07 -0.15
CA ALA A 34 5.26 -17.04 0.68
C ALA A 34 4.55 -15.68 0.61
N SER A 35 5.21 -14.66 0.06
CA SER A 35 4.50 -13.49 -0.50
C SER A 35 3.64 -13.86 -1.72
N SER A 36 3.80 -15.07 -2.27
CA SER A 36 3.04 -15.58 -3.43
C SER A 36 2.12 -16.77 -3.14
N ASP A 37 2.18 -17.41 -1.98
CA ASP A 37 1.22 -18.46 -1.61
C ASP A 37 0.93 -18.43 -0.11
N GLY A 38 -0.26 -17.93 0.23
CA GLY A 38 -0.75 -17.84 1.60
C GLY A 38 -0.97 -19.22 2.22
N GLY A 39 -0.38 -19.44 3.40
CA GLY A 39 -0.56 -20.69 4.13
C GLY A 39 0.06 -20.77 5.53
N SER A 40 -0.50 -20.01 6.50
CA SER A 40 -0.57 -20.29 7.95
C SER A 40 0.74 -20.35 8.79
N PRO A 41 0.72 -20.33 10.15
CA PRO A 41 -0.38 -20.12 11.12
C PRO A 41 -0.13 -18.98 12.16
N ALA A 42 -1.21 -18.33 12.58
CA ALA A 42 -1.44 -17.69 13.89
C ALA A 42 -0.22 -17.26 14.74
N GLU A 43 0.44 -16.18 14.35
CA GLU A 43 0.98 -15.21 15.31
C GLU A 43 0.11 -13.97 15.23
N VAL A 44 -0.07 -13.28 16.35
CA VAL A 44 -0.85 -12.03 16.46
C VAL A 44 -0.09 -10.94 15.70
N ALA A 45 -0.13 -11.01 14.38
CA ALA A 45 0.55 -10.12 13.48
C ALA A 45 -0.22 -8.81 13.46
N SER A 46 0.43 -7.74 13.90
CA SER A 46 0.03 -6.38 13.53
C SER A 46 -0.32 -6.38 12.04
N PRO A 47 -1.52 -5.94 11.65
CA PRO A 47 -1.96 -6.06 10.26
C PRO A 47 -0.94 -5.34 9.38
N ILE A 48 -0.31 -6.09 8.46
CA ILE A 48 0.60 -5.51 7.48
C ILE A 48 -0.24 -4.58 6.61
N LEU A 49 -0.15 -3.27 6.87
CA LEU A 49 -0.88 -2.27 6.10
C LEU A 49 -0.32 -2.22 4.68
N HIS A 50 -1.21 -2.30 3.70
CA HIS A 50 -0.88 -2.19 2.29
C HIS A 50 -1.15 -0.76 1.81
N SER A 51 -0.13 -0.11 1.26
CA SER A 51 -0.26 1.21 0.65
C SER A 51 -1.10 1.11 -0.63
N LEU A 52 -2.04 2.03 -0.82
CA LEU A 52 -2.84 2.09 -2.04
C LEU A 52 -1.96 2.41 -3.26
N LEU A 53 -1.00 3.32 -3.07
CA LEU A 53 -0.12 3.82 -4.11
C LEU A 53 1.23 3.08 -4.12
N PRO A 54 1.93 3.02 -5.26
CA PRO A 54 3.28 2.47 -5.33
C PRO A 54 4.23 3.24 -4.42
N ALA A 55 5.24 2.55 -3.89
CA ALA A 55 6.26 3.20 -3.08
C ALA A 55 6.92 4.35 -3.86
N LYS A 56 6.97 5.55 -3.26
CA LYS A 56 7.50 6.80 -3.85
C LYS A 56 6.67 7.41 -4.98
N ALA A 57 5.44 6.96 -5.19
CA ALA A 57 4.53 7.66 -6.10
C ALA A 57 4.25 9.07 -5.57
N THR A 58 4.17 10.05 -6.47
CA THR A 58 3.80 11.43 -6.13
C THR A 58 2.62 11.85 -7.00
N ILE A 59 1.52 12.27 -6.38
CA ILE A 59 0.32 12.71 -7.07
C ILE A 59 0.61 14.06 -7.78
N SER A 60 0.22 14.15 -9.05
CA SER A 60 0.23 15.39 -9.85
C SER A 60 -1.16 16.00 -9.97
N GLN A 61 -2.20 15.16 -10.01
CA GLN A 61 -3.59 15.56 -10.08
C GLN A 61 -4.48 14.47 -9.47
N LEU A 62 -5.54 14.87 -8.78
CA LEU A 62 -6.51 14.01 -8.13
C LEU A 62 -7.92 14.36 -8.63
N VAL A 63 -8.56 13.40 -9.30
CA VAL A 63 -9.94 13.55 -9.81
C VAL A 63 -10.85 12.71 -8.92
N LEU A 64 -11.63 13.42 -8.09
CA LEU A 64 -12.67 12.87 -7.23
C LEU A 64 -14.02 12.93 -7.96
N PRO A 65 -15.06 12.23 -7.48
CA PRO A 65 -16.37 12.17 -8.17
C PRO A 65 -17.01 13.53 -8.48
N HIS A 66 -16.75 14.53 -7.65
CA HIS A 66 -17.35 15.87 -7.79
C HIS A 66 -16.32 17.00 -7.84
N HIS A 67 -15.04 16.69 -7.66
CA HIS A 67 -13.98 17.67 -7.50
C HIS A 67 -12.73 17.22 -8.22
N GLN A 68 -12.05 18.16 -8.86
CA GLN A 68 -10.77 17.94 -9.50
C GLN A 68 -9.73 18.83 -8.85
N ILE A 69 -8.73 18.21 -8.24
CA ILE A 69 -7.63 18.88 -7.57
C ILE A 69 -6.39 18.75 -8.44
N MET A 70 -5.85 19.87 -8.90
CA MET A 70 -4.70 19.92 -9.79
C MET A 70 -3.72 21.02 -9.37
N LYS A 71 -2.45 20.86 -9.74
CA LYS A 71 -1.42 21.85 -9.46
C LYS A 71 -1.37 22.91 -10.56
N LYS A 72 -1.78 24.15 -10.26
CA LYS A 72 -1.66 25.32 -11.15
C LYS A 72 -0.63 26.29 -10.59
N GLU A 73 0.37 26.64 -11.40
CA GLU A 73 1.46 27.57 -11.02
C GLU A 73 2.17 27.19 -9.71
N GLY A 74 2.24 25.89 -9.40
CA GLY A 74 2.88 25.39 -8.18
C GLY A 74 1.95 25.25 -6.98
N ILE A 75 0.70 25.73 -7.06
CA ILE A 75 -0.29 25.71 -5.98
C ILE A 75 -1.39 24.68 -6.30
N TRP A 76 -1.85 23.95 -5.28
CA TRP A 76 -2.99 23.04 -5.43
C TRP A 76 -4.30 23.81 -5.48
N VAL A 77 -5.07 23.60 -6.54
CA VAL A 77 -6.36 24.24 -6.79
C VAL A 77 -7.41 23.16 -7.01
N SER A 78 -8.61 23.35 -6.44
CA SER A 78 -9.77 22.49 -6.65
C SER A 78 -10.77 23.15 -7.60
N GLU A 79 -11.38 22.34 -8.46
CA GLU A 79 -12.52 22.69 -9.29
C GLU A 79 -13.68 21.69 -9.03
N PRO A 80 -14.83 22.12 -8.48
CA PRO A 80 -15.14 23.47 -8.03
C PRO A 80 -14.29 23.90 -6.84
N SER A 81 -14.24 25.22 -6.58
CA SER A 81 -13.50 25.79 -5.47
C SER A 81 -14.08 25.36 -4.13
N ILE A 82 -13.20 25.00 -3.20
CA ILE A 82 -13.54 24.57 -1.84
C ILE A 82 -12.98 25.57 -0.83
N ASN A 83 -13.63 25.71 0.32
CA ASN A 83 -13.25 26.69 1.35
C ASN A 83 -11.98 26.31 2.13
N THR A 84 -11.53 25.06 2.01
CA THR A 84 -10.34 24.52 2.69
C THR A 84 -9.20 24.35 1.70
N GLU A 85 -7.97 24.23 2.19
CA GLU A 85 -6.80 24.01 1.33
C GLU A 85 -6.89 22.67 0.56
N PRO A 86 -6.92 22.68 -0.80
CA PRO A 86 -7.07 21.45 -1.60
C PRO A 86 -5.95 20.44 -1.41
N GLN A 87 -4.77 20.89 -0.98
CA GLN A 87 -3.62 20.03 -0.75
C GLN A 87 -3.91 18.95 0.31
N VAL A 88 -4.76 19.23 1.30
CA VAL A 88 -5.08 18.28 2.38
C VAL A 88 -5.58 16.94 1.84
N TRP A 89 -6.46 16.95 0.84
CA TRP A 89 -6.96 15.72 0.22
C TRP A 89 -5.89 15.02 -0.61
N VAL A 90 -5.02 15.77 -1.29
CA VAL A 90 -3.90 15.16 -2.02
C VAL A 90 -2.99 14.42 -1.04
N ASP A 91 -2.66 15.03 0.09
CA ASP A 91 -1.80 14.43 1.12
C ASP A 91 -2.48 13.20 1.75
N HIS A 92 -3.79 13.27 2.02
CA HIS A 92 -4.56 12.13 2.51
C HIS A 92 -4.54 10.95 1.54
N TRP A 93 -4.80 11.20 0.25
CA TRP A 93 -4.78 10.19 -0.81
C TRP A 93 -3.38 9.62 -1.04
N GLN A 94 -2.36 10.46 -0.90
CA GLN A 94 -0.95 10.09 -0.99
C GLN A 94 -0.52 9.12 0.11
N SER A 95 -1.15 9.21 1.28
CA SER A 95 -0.81 8.43 2.48
C SER A 95 -1.77 7.26 2.77
N ILE A 96 -2.72 6.95 1.88
CA ILE A 96 -3.68 5.87 2.14
C ILE A 96 -2.94 4.54 2.25
N ALA A 97 -3.03 3.95 3.44
CA ALA A 97 -2.65 2.58 3.71
C ALA A 97 -3.77 1.89 4.49
N GLY A 98 -4.10 0.67 4.10
CA GLY A 98 -5.24 -0.06 4.66
C GLY A 98 -4.93 -1.52 4.91
N THR A 99 -5.87 -2.19 5.57
CA THR A 99 -5.78 -3.64 5.75
C THR A 99 -6.10 -4.32 4.43
N PRO A 100 -5.23 -5.19 3.89
CA PRO A 100 -5.53 -5.91 2.66
C PRO A 100 -6.74 -6.83 2.88
N VAL A 101 -7.67 -6.82 1.93
CA VAL A 101 -8.85 -7.68 1.94
C VAL A 101 -8.60 -8.83 0.98
N ASN A 102 -8.55 -10.05 1.52
CA ASN A 102 -8.36 -11.25 0.71
C ASN A 102 -9.67 -11.66 -0.01
N ASP A 103 -9.55 -12.58 -0.97
CA ASP A 103 -10.69 -13.01 -1.78
C ASP A 103 -11.82 -13.63 -0.96
N ASP A 104 -11.50 -14.39 0.10
CA ASP A 104 -12.48 -14.99 1.01
C ASP A 104 -13.32 -13.95 1.74
N MET A 105 -12.70 -12.87 2.22
CA MET A 105 -13.42 -11.74 2.82
C MET A 105 -14.20 -10.97 1.76
N MET A 106 -13.64 -10.78 0.56
CA MET A 106 -14.32 -10.11 -0.54
C MET A 106 -15.60 -10.83 -0.97
N VAL A 107 -15.65 -12.17 -0.96
CA VAL A 107 -16.88 -12.92 -1.27
C VAL A 107 -18.02 -12.55 -0.31
N LYS A 108 -17.71 -12.35 0.97
CA LYS A 108 -18.69 -11.95 1.99
C LYS A 108 -19.15 -10.50 1.82
N LEU A 109 -18.24 -9.63 1.39
CA LEU A 109 -18.48 -8.19 1.24
C LEU A 109 -19.13 -7.85 -0.10
N LYS A 110 -19.03 -8.71 -1.11
CA LYS A 110 -19.51 -8.46 -2.49
C LYS A 110 -20.99 -8.07 -2.55
N SER A 111 -21.84 -8.67 -1.71
CA SER A 111 -23.27 -8.34 -1.64
C SER A 111 -23.55 -6.95 -1.06
N GLN A 112 -22.59 -6.35 -0.36
CA GLN A 112 -22.67 -5.06 0.29
C GLN A 112 -21.97 -3.94 -0.49
N LEU A 113 -21.37 -4.25 -1.65
CA LEU A 113 -20.71 -3.28 -2.52
C LEU A 113 -21.74 -2.43 -3.30
N THR A 114 -22.35 -1.49 -2.59
CA THR A 114 -23.28 -0.51 -3.18
C THR A 114 -22.58 0.81 -3.46
N SER A 115 -23.03 1.53 -4.49
CA SER A 115 -22.61 2.90 -4.80
C SER A 115 -21.09 3.07 -5.04
N PRO A 116 -20.52 2.45 -6.09
CA PRO A 116 -19.11 2.63 -6.43
C PRO A 116 -18.83 4.09 -6.80
N ARG A 117 -17.77 4.66 -6.21
CA ARG A 117 -17.22 5.97 -6.58
C ARG A 117 -15.85 5.77 -7.21
N THR A 118 -15.65 6.29 -8.41
CA THR A 118 -14.35 6.21 -9.09
C THR A 118 -13.51 7.43 -8.75
N VAL A 119 -12.26 7.19 -8.37
CA VAL A 119 -11.25 8.22 -8.14
C VAL A 119 -10.10 7.96 -9.11
N GLU A 120 -9.72 8.99 -9.87
CA GLU A 120 -8.57 8.91 -10.77
C GLU A 120 -7.40 9.70 -10.18
N ILE A 121 -6.26 9.05 -10.04
CA ILE A 121 -5.06 9.64 -9.46
C ILE A 121 -4.01 9.68 -10.56
N TRP A 122 -3.60 10.87 -10.94
CA TRP A 122 -2.50 11.08 -11.86
C TRP A 122 -1.21 11.14 -11.04
N LEU A 123 -0.24 10.32 -11.44
CA LEU A 123 1.07 10.28 -10.81
C LEU A 123 2.08 11.02 -11.69
N GLN A 124 3.07 11.66 -11.09
CA GLN A 124 4.16 12.28 -11.84
C GLN A 124 5.00 11.26 -12.64
N SER A 125 5.02 10.01 -12.19
CA SER A 125 5.80 8.93 -12.78
C SER A 125 5.05 8.11 -13.83
N ALA A 126 3.78 8.42 -14.12
CA ALA A 126 2.93 7.64 -15.02
C ALA A 126 2.20 8.55 -16.02
N GLU A 127 2.05 8.07 -17.27
CA GLU A 127 1.33 8.79 -18.32
C GLU A 127 -0.19 8.63 -18.22
N GLU A 128 -0.65 7.52 -17.64
CA GLU A 128 -2.07 7.23 -17.44
C GLU A 128 -2.46 7.35 -15.96
N PRO A 129 -3.70 7.78 -15.67
CA PRO A 129 -4.19 7.83 -14.30
C PRO A 129 -4.41 6.42 -13.77
N ILE A 130 -4.04 6.20 -12.51
CA ILE A 130 -4.48 5.02 -11.80
C ILE A 130 -5.94 5.24 -11.36
N ARG A 131 -6.77 4.22 -11.55
CA ARG A 131 -8.18 4.26 -11.17
C ARG A 131 -8.38 3.46 -9.90
N VAL A 132 -8.97 4.08 -8.90
CA VAL A 132 -9.35 3.47 -7.64
C VAL A 132 -10.87 3.50 -7.52
N THR A 133 -11.48 2.36 -7.26
CA THR A 133 -12.92 2.28 -6.98
C THR A 133 -13.13 2.24 -5.48
N VAL A 134 -13.88 3.21 -4.97
CA VAL A 134 -14.19 3.39 -3.57
C VAL A 134 -15.62 2.93 -3.32
N TYR A 135 -15.82 2.11 -2.28
CA TYR A 135 -17.13 1.69 -1.80
C TYR A 135 -17.29 2.09 -0.35
N GLN A 136 -18.40 2.76 -0.07
CA GLN A 136 -18.77 3.15 1.28
C GLN A 136 -19.39 1.95 2.02
N GLN A 137 -18.91 1.65 3.21
CA GLN A 137 -19.55 0.72 4.14
C GLN A 137 -19.93 1.48 5.43
N PRO A 138 -20.81 0.95 6.29
CA PRO A 138 -21.25 1.65 7.49
C PRO A 138 -20.13 1.99 8.48
N GLN A 139 -19.04 1.23 8.49
CA GLN A 139 -17.94 1.37 9.47
C GLN A 139 -16.57 1.63 8.84
N PHE A 140 -16.43 1.41 7.54
CA PHE A 140 -15.15 1.49 6.83
C PHE A 140 -15.38 1.75 5.34
N TRP A 141 -14.30 1.94 4.62
CA TRP A 141 -14.28 2.08 3.17
C TRP A 141 -13.50 0.94 2.55
N LEU A 142 -14.00 0.42 1.42
CA LEU A 142 -13.29 -0.55 0.60
C LEU A 142 -12.77 0.16 -0.65
N LEU A 143 -11.47 0.05 -0.88
CA LEU A 143 -10.82 0.64 -2.04
C LEU A 143 -10.26 -0.48 -2.89
N LYS A 144 -10.68 -0.52 -4.14
CA LYS A 144 -10.14 -1.40 -5.18
C LYS A 144 -9.09 -0.63 -5.97
N SER A 145 -7.85 -1.11 -5.94
CA SER A 145 -6.75 -0.60 -6.75
C SER A 145 -6.91 -0.98 -8.22
N TRP A 146 -6.19 -0.28 -9.10
CA TRP A 146 -6.08 -0.60 -10.53
C TRP A 146 -5.45 -1.97 -10.79
N GLN A 147 -4.68 -2.48 -9.82
CA GLN A 147 -4.06 -3.81 -9.86
C GLN A 147 -5.04 -4.93 -9.44
N GLY A 148 -6.27 -4.58 -9.05
CA GLY A 148 -7.26 -5.52 -8.55
C GLY A 148 -7.15 -5.87 -7.07
N SER A 149 -6.15 -5.32 -6.35
CA SER A 149 -6.03 -5.48 -4.91
C SER A 149 -7.08 -4.66 -4.16
N TRP A 150 -7.51 -5.16 -3.00
CA TRP A 150 -8.49 -4.51 -2.14
C TRP A 150 -7.87 -4.12 -0.82
N ILE A 151 -8.16 -2.91 -0.36
CA ILE A 151 -7.80 -2.45 0.97
C ILE A 151 -9.03 -1.92 1.69
N ALA A 152 -9.09 -2.16 3.00
CA ALA A 152 -10.07 -1.58 3.90
C ALA A 152 -9.43 -0.48 4.74
N ILE A 153 -10.08 0.68 4.83
CA ILE A 153 -9.66 1.81 5.67
C ILE A 153 -10.82 2.32 6.51
N SER A 154 -10.55 2.70 7.75
CA SER A 154 -11.56 3.25 8.67
C SER A 154 -11.28 4.73 8.87
N VAL A 155 -11.79 5.55 7.96
CA VAL A 155 -11.65 7.01 7.99
C VAL A 155 -13.01 7.66 7.73
N GLU A 156 -13.16 8.91 8.17
CA GLU A 156 -14.36 9.70 7.90
C GLU A 156 -14.47 10.05 6.41
N GLU A 157 -15.69 10.30 5.92
CA GLU A 157 -15.91 10.65 4.50
C GLU A 157 -15.14 11.92 4.09
N ALA A 158 -15.11 12.92 4.98
CA ALA A 158 -14.39 14.18 4.79
C ALA A 158 -12.88 13.98 4.58
N TYR A 159 -12.32 12.86 5.04
CA TYR A 159 -10.92 12.52 4.83
C TYR A 159 -10.64 12.17 3.36
N LEU A 160 -11.59 11.50 2.70
CA LEU A 160 -11.44 11.03 1.31
C LEU A 160 -12.00 12.02 0.29
N PHE A 161 -13.06 12.74 0.65
CA PHE A 161 -13.79 13.62 -0.24
C PHE A 161 -14.03 14.97 0.41
N PRO A 162 -13.87 16.09 -0.32
CA PRO A 162 -14.36 17.38 0.14
C PRO A 162 -15.90 17.36 0.21
N LEU A 163 -16.42 17.84 1.34
CA LEU A 163 -17.86 18.00 1.61
C LEU A 163 -18.38 19.36 1.16
#